data_AF-A0A1B9M0M6-F1
#
_entry.id   AF-A0A1B9M0M6-F1
#
_cell.length_a   1.000
_cell.length_b   1.000
_cell.length_c   1.000
_cell.angle_alpha   90.00
_cell.angle_beta   90.00
_cell.angle_gamma   90.00
#
_symmetry.space_group_name_H-M   'P 1'
#
loop_
_entity.id
_entity.type
_entity.pdbx_description
1 polymer ?
#
loop_
_entity_poly.entity_id
_entity_poly.type
_entity_poly.pdbx_seq_one_letter_code
_entity_poly.pdbx_strand_id
1 'polypeptide(L)'
;MQYHFRHKHWQTYVLNLSNNPIRQVFTRNLFIFSKLFTKLFSKIPLALAPLLLLPYSLESQALSATTSERIHGTAPYLTIDGGVTKVTEIRKLLGIKLSDGRTFTPQNNPSSPTAPIELPNAWGTFADIEMIVPPLSDSININDLVTQGKWSG
;
A
#
# COMPACT_ATOMS: atom_id res chain seq x y z
N MET A 1 9.08 14.08 -5.91
CA MET A 1 7.66 13.67 -6.08
C MET A 1 7.19 13.12 -4.76
N GLN A 2 6.22 13.79 -4.15
CA GLN A 2 5.82 13.64 -2.75
C GLN A 2 4.52 12.84 -2.70
N TYR A 3 4.59 11.58 -2.28
CA TYR A 3 3.43 10.71 -2.21
C TYR A 3 2.65 10.99 -0.92
N HIS A 4 1.47 11.58 -1.04
CA HIS A 4 0.53 11.74 0.07
C HIS A 4 -0.25 10.44 0.28
N PHE A 5 0.26 9.55 1.14
CA PHE A 5 -0.52 8.44 1.66
C PHE A 5 -1.56 9.00 2.66
N ARG A 6 -2.83 9.02 2.26
CA ARG A 6 -3.97 9.20 3.17
C ARG A 6 -4.03 7.96 4.07
N HIS A 7 -3.50 8.08 5.28
CA HIS A 7 -3.69 7.08 6.32
C HIS A 7 -5.19 6.97 6.65
N LYS A 8 -5.83 5.88 6.20
CA LYS A 8 -7.08 5.42 6.84
C LYS A 8 -6.73 5.12 8.28
N HIS A 9 -7.50 5.70 9.20
CA HIS A 9 -7.32 5.54 10.64
C HIS A 9 -7.47 4.04 10.97
N TRP A 10 -6.34 3.32 11.03
CA TRP A 10 -6.31 1.97 11.55
C TRP A 10 -6.76 2.06 12.99
N GLN A 11 -7.91 1.45 13.30
CA GLN A 11 -8.24 1.14 14.68
C GLN A 11 -7.05 0.35 15.22
N THR A 12 -6.36 0.93 16.19
CA THR A 12 -5.27 0.27 16.89
C THR A 12 -5.89 -0.92 17.61
N TYR A 13 -5.76 -2.10 17.01
CA TYR A 13 -5.88 -3.35 17.74
C TYR A 13 -4.73 -3.37 18.74
N VAL A 14 -4.92 -2.67 19.86
CA VAL A 14 -4.13 -2.88 21.06
C VAL A 14 -4.50 -4.27 21.51
N LEU A 15 -3.71 -5.25 21.07
CA LEU A 15 -3.74 -6.60 21.63
C LEU A 15 -3.53 -6.43 23.13
N ASN A 16 -4.63 -6.49 23.88
CA ASN A 16 -4.60 -6.41 25.32
C ASN A 16 -4.01 -7.73 25.85
N LEU A 17 -2.68 -7.82 25.83
CA LEU A 17 -1.92 -8.92 26.41
C LEU A 17 -1.83 -8.77 27.95
N SER A 18 -2.82 -8.14 28.60
CA SER A 18 -2.92 -8.11 30.05
C SER A 18 -3.66 -9.36 30.53
N ASN A 19 -2.94 -10.48 30.64
CA ASN A 19 -3.16 -11.55 31.63
C ASN A 19 -2.32 -12.79 31.30
N ASN A 20 -1.00 -12.66 31.30
CA ASN A 20 -0.10 -13.81 31.29
C ASN A 20 0.78 -13.81 32.54
N PRO A 21 1.09 -15.00 33.13
CA PRO A 21 1.95 -15.13 34.31
C PRO A 21 3.34 -14.53 34.09
N ILE A 22 3.76 -14.37 32.83
CA ILE A 22 4.99 -13.65 32.43
C ILE A 22 5.00 -12.21 32.95
N ARG A 23 3.88 -11.47 32.90
CA ARG A 23 3.78 -10.10 33.45
C ARG A 23 3.93 -10.11 34.98
N GLN A 24 3.34 -11.11 35.65
CA GLN A 24 3.39 -11.23 37.10
C GLN A 24 4.81 -11.56 37.59
N VAL A 25 5.56 -12.38 36.84
CA VAL A 25 6.99 -12.64 37.07
C VAL A 25 7.81 -11.39 36.80
N PHE A 26 7.52 -10.65 35.73
CA PHE A 26 8.23 -9.41 35.38
C PHE A 26 8.02 -8.32 36.44
N THR A 27 6.77 -8.10 36.89
CA THR A 27 6.46 -7.15 37.96
C THR A 27 7.06 -7.58 39.31
N ARG A 28 7.11 -8.89 39.58
CA ARG A 28 7.72 -9.42 40.81
C ARG A 28 9.24 -9.26 40.79
N ASN A 29 9.89 -9.52 39.66
CA ASN A 29 11.33 -9.28 39.48
C ASN A 29 11.66 -7.78 39.58
N LEU A 30 10.86 -6.91 38.97
CA LEU A 30 11.07 -5.46 39.04
C LEU A 30 10.93 -4.92 40.47
N PHE A 31 10.01 -5.46 41.27
CA PHE A 31 9.84 -5.11 42.68
C PHE A 31 11.01 -5.57 43.55
N ILE A 32 11.52 -6.78 43.34
CA ILE A 32 12.69 -7.32 44.06
C ILE A 32 13.95 -6.50 43.73
N PHE A 33 14.13 -6.15 42.45
CA PHE A 33 15.24 -5.30 42.00
C PHE A 33 15.17 -3.90 42.62
N SER A 34 14.00 -3.27 42.65
CA SER A 34 13.82 -1.95 43.27
C SER A 34 14.22 -1.95 44.76
N LYS A 35 13.83 -2.99 45.51
CA LYS A 35 14.12 -3.09 46.95
C LYS A 35 15.58 -3.41 47.26
N LEU A 36 16.26 -4.14 46.37
CA LEU A 36 17.69 -4.40 46.47
C LEU A 36 18.52 -3.17 46.08
N PHE A 37 18.05 -2.42 45.09
CA PHE A 37 18.67 -1.17 44.63
C PHE A 37 18.59 -0.09 45.73
N THR A 38 17.43 0.16 46.35
CA THR A 38 17.35 1.17 47.43
C THR A 38 18.29 0.87 48.61
N LYS A 39 18.57 -0.41 48.89
CA LYS A 39 19.49 -0.83 49.95
C LYS A 39 20.96 -0.64 49.56
N LEU A 40 21.34 -1.01 48.33
CA LEU A 40 22.72 -0.92 47.83
C LEU A 40 23.15 0.53 47.54
N PHE A 41 22.20 1.39 47.18
CA PHE A 41 22.48 2.77 46.76
C PHE A 41 22.22 3.83 47.85
N SER A 42 21.79 3.43 49.05
CA SER A 42 21.52 4.31 50.20
C SER A 42 22.72 5.16 50.69
N LYS A 43 23.94 4.79 50.28
CA LYS A 43 25.19 5.47 50.64
C LYS A 43 25.85 6.20 49.48
N ILE A 44 25.27 6.15 48.29
CA ILE A 44 25.86 6.79 47.10
C ILE A 44 25.39 8.25 47.10
N PRO A 45 26.32 9.23 47.07
CA PRO A 45 25.95 10.65 47.06
C PRO A 45 25.04 10.93 45.86
N LEU A 46 23.99 11.72 46.07
CA LEU A 46 22.95 12.02 45.07
C LEU A 46 23.52 12.54 43.74
N ALA A 47 24.71 13.15 43.79
CA ALA A 47 25.48 13.59 42.63
C ALA A 47 25.93 12.46 41.67
N LEU A 48 26.06 11.21 42.14
CA LEU A 48 26.36 10.05 41.30
C LEU A 48 25.10 9.37 40.73
N ALA A 49 23.89 9.78 41.15
CA ALA A 49 22.64 9.22 40.64
C ALA A 49 22.47 9.32 39.11
N PRO A 50 22.83 10.43 38.43
CA PRO A 50 22.73 10.53 36.97
C PRO A 50 23.64 9.54 36.23
N LEU A 51 24.81 9.21 36.80
CA LEU A 51 25.76 8.25 36.22
C LEU A 51 25.24 6.81 36.30
N LEU A 52 24.43 6.51 37.32
CA LEU A 52 23.78 5.21 37.51
C LEU A 52 22.51 5.04 36.67
N LEU A 53 21.93 6.14 36.20
CA LEU A 53 20.81 6.17 35.24
C LEU A 53 21.30 6.12 33.78
N LEU A 54 22.60 6.34 33.54
CA LEU A 54 23.21 6.32 32.21
C LEU A 54 23.08 5.01 31.41
N PRO A 55 23.04 3.79 32.02
CA PRO A 55 22.83 2.56 31.24
C PRO A 55 21.37 2.34 30.84
N TYR A 56 20.41 3.14 31.33
CA TYR A 56 19.05 3.15 30.82
C TYR A 56 18.99 4.00 29.56
N SER A 57 19.54 3.46 28.47
CA SER A 57 19.25 3.97 27.15
C SER A 57 17.75 3.75 26.90
N LEU A 58 16.98 4.83 26.70
CA LEU A 58 15.57 4.81 26.28
C LEU A 58 15.47 4.34 24.82
N GLU A 59 16.17 3.26 24.46
CA GLU A 59 16.20 2.81 23.07
C GLU A 59 14.83 2.30 22.68
N SER A 60 14.38 2.83 21.55
CA SER A 60 13.20 2.43 20.82
C SER A 60 13.16 0.90 20.72
N GLN A 61 12.32 0.29 21.56
CA GLN A 61 12.05 -1.15 21.51
C GLN A 61 11.32 -1.42 20.19
N ALA A 62 12.04 -1.92 19.19
CA ALA A 62 11.41 -2.38 17.96
C ALA A 62 10.72 -3.73 18.22
N LEU A 63 9.39 -3.76 18.07
CA LEU A 63 8.63 -4.99 18.17
C LEU A 63 8.86 -5.82 16.90
N SER A 64 9.44 -7.01 17.06
CA SER A 64 9.56 -7.97 15.96
C SER A 64 8.39 -8.94 15.99
N ALA A 65 7.88 -9.29 14.81
CA ALA A 65 6.81 -10.27 14.64
C ALA A 65 7.34 -11.44 13.80
N THR A 66 7.21 -12.65 14.33
CA THR A 66 7.59 -13.88 13.64
C THR A 66 6.34 -14.69 13.36
N THR A 67 6.18 -15.14 12.12
CA THR A 67 5.08 -16.03 11.74
C THR A 67 5.55 -17.48 11.91
N SER A 68 4.68 -18.35 12.42
CA SER A 68 4.99 -19.79 12.54
C SER A 68 5.10 -20.46 11.17
N GLU A 69 4.43 -19.89 10.18
CA GLU A 69 4.33 -20.40 8.82
C GLU A 69 4.69 -19.32 7.79
N ARG A 70 5.01 -19.77 6.58
CA ARG A 70 5.24 -18.86 5.44
C ARG A 70 3.98 -18.01 5.20
N ILE A 71 4.18 -16.71 4.97
CA ILE A 71 3.08 -15.84 4.55
C ILE A 71 2.63 -16.27 3.15
N HIS A 72 1.42 -16.79 3.05
CA HIS A 72 0.79 -17.15 1.78
C HIS A 72 0.16 -15.91 1.14
N GLY A 73 0.91 -15.24 0.27
CA GLY A 73 0.40 -14.16 -0.57
C GLY A 73 -0.02 -14.66 -1.96
N THR A 74 -0.91 -13.91 -2.61
CA THR A 74 -1.15 -14.04 -4.06
C THR A 74 -0.31 -13.01 -4.81
N ALA A 75 0.00 -13.28 -6.08
CA ALA A 75 0.61 -12.27 -6.94
C ALA A 75 -0.26 -10.98 -6.99
N PRO A 76 0.36 -9.80 -7.14
CA PRO A 76 -0.39 -8.56 -7.36
C PRO A 76 -1.34 -8.67 -8.55
N TYR A 77 -2.49 -8.03 -8.47
CA TYR A 77 -3.47 -7.97 -9.55
C TYR A 77 -3.99 -6.54 -9.72
N LEU A 78 -4.36 -6.19 -10.95
CA LEU A 78 -4.93 -4.89 -11.25
C LEU A 78 -6.43 -4.91 -10.91
N THR A 79 -6.89 -3.88 -10.22
CA THR A 79 -8.31 -3.59 -10.03
C THR A 79 -8.56 -2.14 -10.39
N ILE A 80 -9.68 -1.92 -11.06
CA ILE A 80 -10.07 -0.62 -11.57
C ILE A 80 -11.13 0.03 -10.66
N ASP A 81 -11.93 -0.80 -10.01
CA ASP A 81 -13.08 -0.47 -9.16
C ASP A 81 -12.74 -0.48 -7.66
N GLY A 82 -11.48 -0.19 -7.31
CA GLY A 82 -11.04 -0.10 -5.92
C GLY A 82 -10.93 -1.44 -5.18
N GLY A 83 -10.81 -2.55 -5.91
CA GLY A 83 -10.56 -3.87 -5.33
C GLY A 83 -11.69 -4.88 -5.51
N VAL A 84 -12.79 -4.52 -6.18
CA VAL A 84 -13.98 -5.38 -6.32
C VAL A 84 -13.77 -6.43 -7.40
N THR A 85 -13.25 -6.04 -8.56
CA THR A 85 -13.07 -6.94 -9.71
C THR A 85 -11.61 -6.98 -10.14
N LYS A 86 -11.06 -8.20 -10.20
CA LYS A 86 -9.74 -8.43 -10.78
C LYS A 86 -9.83 -8.26 -12.30
N VAL A 87 -8.97 -7.41 -12.86
CA VAL A 87 -8.78 -7.35 -14.32
C VAL A 87 -8.08 -8.65 -14.74
N THR A 88 -8.84 -9.57 -15.31
CA THR A 88 -8.31 -10.83 -15.86
C THR A 88 -7.82 -10.67 -17.30
N GLU A 89 -8.34 -9.67 -18.01
CA GLU A 89 -7.99 -9.36 -19.39
C GLU A 89 -7.67 -7.88 -19.57
N ILE A 90 -6.43 -7.60 -19.98
CA ILE A 90 -5.96 -6.25 -20.32
C ILE A 90 -6.52 -5.74 -21.65
N ARG A 91 -7.28 -6.55 -22.39
CA ARG A 91 -7.80 -6.21 -23.73
C ARG A 91 -8.66 -4.95 -23.73
N LYS A 92 -9.44 -4.76 -22.65
CA LYS A 92 -10.25 -3.55 -22.46
C LYS A 92 -9.39 -2.29 -22.29
N LEU A 93 -8.14 -2.41 -21.85
CA LEU A 93 -7.19 -1.30 -21.73
C LEU A 93 -6.60 -0.87 -23.08
N LEU A 94 -6.56 -1.79 -24.04
CA LEU A 94 -5.98 -1.59 -25.38
C LEU A 94 -7.04 -1.37 -26.45
N GLY A 95 -8.30 -1.16 -26.02
CA GLY A 95 -9.39 -0.86 -26.92
C GLY A 95 -9.42 0.61 -27.31
N ILE A 96 -9.95 0.87 -28.50
CA ILE A 96 -10.28 2.20 -28.98
C ILE A 96 -11.77 2.27 -29.24
N LYS A 97 -12.38 3.42 -28.99
CA LYS A 97 -13.77 3.69 -29.35
C LYS A 97 -13.84 4.98 -30.17
N LEU A 98 -14.44 4.87 -31.35
CA LEU A 98 -14.58 5.98 -32.27
C LEU A 98 -15.78 6.86 -31.87
N SER A 99 -15.83 8.05 -32.46
CA SER A 99 -16.89 9.04 -32.24
C SER A 99 -18.30 8.54 -32.65
N ASP A 100 -18.38 7.57 -33.55
CA ASP A 100 -19.63 6.90 -33.96
C ASP A 100 -20.04 5.73 -33.03
N GLY A 101 -19.26 5.47 -31.97
CA GLY A 101 -19.51 4.42 -31.00
C GLY A 101 -18.93 3.05 -31.36
N ARG A 102 -18.34 2.87 -32.55
CA ARG A 102 -17.65 1.62 -32.90
C ARG A 102 -16.48 1.39 -31.96
N THR A 103 -16.39 0.18 -31.40
CA THR A 103 -15.33 -0.20 -30.46
C THR A 103 -14.47 -1.32 -31.05
N PHE A 104 -13.17 -1.11 -31.07
CA PHE A 104 -12.18 -2.06 -31.54
C PHE A 104 -11.22 -2.42 -30.40
N THR A 105 -10.81 -3.67 -30.36
CA THR A 105 -9.89 -4.27 -29.40
C THR A 105 -8.91 -5.15 -30.18
N PRO A 106 -7.79 -5.56 -29.59
CA PRO A 106 -6.87 -6.49 -30.25
C PRO A 106 -7.51 -7.81 -30.72
N GLN A 107 -8.67 -8.21 -30.17
CA GLN A 107 -9.34 -9.47 -30.53
C GLN A 107 -10.32 -9.33 -31.70
N ASN A 108 -10.94 -8.17 -31.87
CA ASN A 108 -11.96 -7.90 -32.89
C ASN A 108 -11.50 -6.84 -33.88
N ASN A 109 -10.19 -6.71 -34.09
CA ASN A 109 -9.62 -5.76 -35.04
C ASN A 109 -9.73 -6.31 -36.49
N PRO A 110 -10.57 -5.74 -37.36
CA PRO A 110 -10.67 -6.17 -38.76
C PRO A 110 -9.58 -5.54 -39.65
N SER A 111 -8.71 -4.69 -39.11
CA SER A 111 -7.79 -3.90 -39.91
C SER A 111 -6.76 -4.75 -40.63
N SER A 112 -6.44 -4.37 -41.86
CA SER A 112 -5.33 -4.91 -42.64
C SER A 112 -4.57 -3.77 -43.33
N PRO A 113 -3.40 -4.04 -43.95
CA PRO A 113 -2.69 -3.02 -44.73
C PRO A 113 -3.51 -2.39 -45.86
N THR A 114 -4.53 -3.09 -46.37
CA THR A 114 -5.41 -2.61 -47.45
C THR A 114 -6.80 -2.20 -46.96
N ALA A 115 -7.14 -2.46 -45.70
CA ALA A 115 -8.41 -2.13 -45.09
C ALA A 115 -8.17 -1.57 -43.67
N PRO A 116 -7.76 -0.30 -43.53
CA PRO A 116 -7.52 0.31 -42.23
C PRO A 116 -8.84 0.56 -41.47
N ILE A 117 -8.74 0.85 -40.17
CA ILE A 117 -9.88 1.41 -39.42
C ILE A 117 -10.05 2.87 -39.84
N GLU A 118 -11.16 3.17 -40.49
CA GLU A 118 -11.48 4.53 -40.94
C GLU A 118 -12.22 5.32 -39.86
N LEU A 119 -11.84 6.59 -39.71
CA LEU A 119 -12.56 7.53 -38.86
C LEU A 119 -13.94 7.83 -39.46
N PRO A 120 -14.98 8.01 -38.64
CA PRO A 120 -16.36 8.14 -39.13
C PRO A 120 -16.62 9.45 -39.90
N ASN A 121 -15.76 10.45 -39.70
CA ASN A 121 -15.93 11.81 -40.17
C ASN A 121 -14.61 12.37 -40.72
N ALA A 122 -14.69 13.10 -41.84
CA ALA A 122 -13.52 13.67 -42.53
C ALA A 122 -12.76 14.73 -41.71
N TRP A 123 -13.41 15.30 -40.69
CA TRP A 123 -12.82 16.27 -39.75
C TRP A 123 -12.49 15.65 -38.39
N GLY A 124 -12.65 14.33 -38.24
CA GLY A 124 -12.27 13.62 -37.03
C GLY A 124 -10.76 13.61 -36.85
N THR A 125 -10.33 13.78 -35.61
CA THR A 125 -8.92 13.76 -35.20
C THR A 125 -8.65 12.56 -34.29
N PHE A 126 -7.37 12.22 -34.08
CA PHE A 126 -7.02 11.20 -33.08
C PHE A 126 -7.45 11.56 -31.66
N ALA A 127 -7.69 12.85 -31.38
CA ALA A 127 -8.22 13.30 -30.10
C ALA A 127 -9.70 12.90 -29.89
N ASP A 128 -10.43 12.63 -30.98
CA ASP A 128 -11.83 12.19 -30.94
C ASP A 128 -11.97 10.67 -30.73
N ILE A 129 -10.84 9.95 -30.66
CA ILE A 129 -10.80 8.52 -30.33
C ILE A 129 -10.70 8.38 -28.82
N GLU A 130 -11.70 7.74 -28.22
CA GLU A 130 -11.68 7.38 -26.81
C GLU A 130 -10.70 6.21 -26.63
N MET A 131 -9.61 6.49 -25.92
CA MET A 131 -8.55 5.53 -25.58
C MET A 131 -8.13 5.73 -24.12
N ILE A 132 -7.71 4.63 -23.48
CA ILE A 132 -7.20 4.67 -22.11
C ILE A 132 -5.74 5.17 -22.07
N VAL A 133 -4.94 4.77 -23.06
CA VAL A 133 -3.62 5.38 -23.26
C VAL A 133 -3.84 6.63 -24.11
N PRO A 134 -3.26 7.80 -23.75
CA PRO A 134 -3.50 9.03 -24.48
C PRO A 134 -3.13 8.91 -25.97
N PRO A 135 -3.88 9.58 -26.86
CA PRO A 135 -3.50 9.68 -28.27
C PRO A 135 -2.07 10.20 -28.41
N LEU A 136 -1.30 9.61 -29.33
CA LEU A 136 0.10 9.95 -29.61
C LEU A 136 1.12 9.56 -28.52
N SER A 137 0.75 8.70 -27.58
CA SER A 137 1.65 8.16 -26.56
C SER A 137 1.60 6.64 -26.52
N ASP A 138 2.76 6.01 -26.33
CA ASP A 138 2.87 4.54 -26.21
C ASP A 138 2.75 4.07 -24.76
N SER A 139 2.61 4.99 -23.80
CA SER A 139 2.53 4.68 -22.38
C SER A 139 1.71 5.70 -21.60
N ILE A 140 1.25 5.28 -20.42
CA ILE A 140 0.55 6.12 -19.45
C ILE A 140 1.07 5.79 -18.05
N ASN A 141 1.21 6.81 -17.18
CA ASN A 141 1.55 6.57 -15.79
C ASN A 141 0.40 5.84 -15.08
N ILE A 142 0.69 4.89 -14.20
CA ILE A 142 -0.34 4.12 -13.50
C ILE A 142 -1.25 5.01 -12.63
N ASN A 143 -0.73 6.13 -12.08
CA ASN A 143 -1.55 7.09 -11.33
C ASN A 143 -2.54 7.81 -12.24
N ASP A 144 -2.11 8.17 -13.45
CA ASP A 144 -2.97 8.81 -14.45
C ASP A 144 -4.01 7.82 -14.95
N LEU A 145 -3.63 6.56 -15.18
CA LEU A 145 -4.55 5.48 -15.54
C LEU A 145 -5.68 5.33 -14.51
N VAL A 146 -5.32 5.24 -13.23
CA VAL A 146 -6.31 5.08 -12.14
C VAL A 146 -7.23 6.30 -12.00
N THR A 147 -6.72 7.51 -12.25
CA THR A 147 -7.47 8.77 -12.07
C THR A 147 -8.33 9.17 -13.27
N GLN A 148 -7.92 8.84 -14.50
CA GLN A 148 -8.71 9.08 -15.73
C GLN A 148 -9.99 8.26 -15.81
N GLY A 149 -10.08 7.24 -14.96
CA GLY A 149 -11.13 6.28 -14.84
C GLY A 149 -12.58 6.72 -14.93
N LYS A 150 -13.08 6.95 -16.15
CA LYS A 150 -14.50 6.78 -16.51
C LYS A 150 -14.79 5.29 -16.67
N TRP A 151 -14.59 4.54 -15.59
CA TRP A 151 -14.67 3.07 -15.58
C TRP A 151 -16.09 2.52 -15.51
N SER A 152 -17.10 3.40 -15.43
CA SER A 152 -18.50 3.05 -15.50
C SER A 152 -18.92 2.78 -16.94
N GLY A 153 -18.83 1.51 -17.34
CA GLY A 153 -19.63 0.91 -18.40
C GLY A 153 -20.72 0.05 -17.79
#